data_AF-A3X8Y8-F1
#
_entry.id   AF-A3X8Y8-F1
#
_cell.length_a   1.000
_cell.length_b   1.000
_cell.length_c   1.000
_cell.angle_alpha   90.00
_cell.angle_beta   90.00
_cell.angle_gamma   90.00
#
_symmetry.space_group_name_H-M   'P 1'
#
loop_
_entity.id
_entity.type
_entity.pdbx_description
1 polymer ?
#
loop_
_entity_poly.entity_id
_entity_poly.type
_entity_poly.pdbx_seq_one_letter_code
_entity_poly.pdbx_strand_id
1 'polypeptide(L)' 'MALKKEHDLHKRRFGRNMGVGLLLGSFVVLVLALTMVKVTSSGFQFPQTQGTQD' A
#
# COMPACT_ATOMS: atom_id res chain seq x y z
N MET A 1 -20.63 6.99 32.42
CA MET A 1 -19.25 7.06 31.90
C MET A 1 -19.12 8.35 31.10
N ALA A 2 -18.52 9.39 31.68
CA ALA A 2 -18.35 10.67 31.00
C ALA A 2 -17.18 10.60 30.01
N LEU A 3 -17.35 11.20 28.82
CA LEU A 3 -16.27 11.30 27.82
C LEU A 3 -15.15 12.16 28.41
N LYS A 4 -14.06 11.50 28.83
CA LYS A 4 -12.86 12.18 29.33
C LYS A 4 -12.27 13.03 28.20
N LYS A 5 -11.93 14.29 28.51
CA LYS A 5 -11.18 15.23 27.68
C LYS A 5 -10.06 14.50 26.92
N GLU A 6 -10.02 14.68 25.60
CA GLU A 6 -9.03 14.07 24.73
C GLU A 6 -7.62 14.32 25.31
N HIS A 7 -6.95 13.25 25.72
CA HIS A 7 -5.64 13.37 26.38
C HIS A 7 -4.60 13.78 25.33
N ASP A 8 -3.71 14.72 25.67
CA ASP A 8 -2.69 15.28 24.76
C ASP A 8 -1.82 14.20 24.05
N LEU A 9 -1.74 13.02 24.67
CA LEU A 9 -1.08 11.83 24.12
C LEU A 9 -1.68 11.34 22.78
N HIS A 10 -2.99 11.46 22.56
CA HIS A 10 -3.62 11.08 21.28
C HIS A 10 -3.22 12.03 20.16
N LYS A 11 -3.14 13.34 20.46
CA LYS A 11 -2.70 14.36 19.51
C LYS A 11 -1.26 14.16 19.05
N ARG A 12 -0.37 13.74 19.97
CA ARG A 12 1.03 13.42 19.64
C ARG A 12 1.19 12.13 18.83
N ARG A 13 0.39 11.09 19.11
CA ARG A 13 0.39 9.84 18.34
C ARG A 13 -0.18 10.03 16.93
N PHE A 14 -1.21 10.87 16.81
CA PHE A 14 -1.86 11.17 15.54
C PHE A 14 -0.88 11.76 14.52
N GLY A 15 -0.08 12.77 14.91
CA GLY A 15 0.92 13.37 14.02
C GLY A 15 1.98 12.37 13.53
N ARG A 16 2.44 11.46 14.41
CA ARG A 16 3.43 10.43 14.04
C ARG A 16 2.83 9.37 13.12
N ASN A 17 1.60 8.93 13.37
CA ASN A 17 0.90 7.98 12.52
C ASN A 17 0.54 8.57 11.15
N MET A 18 0.26 9.87 11.07
CA MET A 18 0.03 10.57 9.80
C MET A 18 1.24 10.48 8.87
N GLY A 19 2.43 10.80 9.38
CA GLY A 19 3.67 10.71 8.59
C GLY A 19 3.96 9.30 8.10
N VAL A 20 3.77 8.29 8.96
CA VAL A 20 3.91 6.88 8.58
C VAL A 20 2.86 6.49 7.52
N GLY A 21 1.61 6.92 7.69
CA GLY A 21 0.53 6.66 6.73
C GLY A 21 0.83 7.24 5.34
N LEU A 22 1.36 8.47 5.27
CA LEU A 22 1.79 9.08 4.01
C LEU A 22 2.94 8.32 3.35
N LEU A 23 3.94 7.90 4.14
CA LEU A 23 5.07 7.13 3.62
C LEU A 23 4.63 5.78 3.07
N LEU A 24 3.78 5.06 3.80
CA LEU A 24 3.21 3.79 3.36
C LEU A 24 2.34 3.96 2.10
N GLY A 25 1.49 4.99 2.06
CA GLY A 25 0.66 5.29 0.90
C GLY A 25 1.49 5.60 -0.34
N SER A 26 2.53 6.43 -0.21
CA SER A 26 3.47 6.73 -1.30
C SER A 26 4.16 5.47 -1.82
N PHE A 27 4.64 4.61 -0.92
CA PHE A 27 5.27 3.36 -1.28
C PHE A 27 4.33 2.44 -2.09
N VAL A 28 3.07 2.31 -1.66
CA VAL A 28 2.05 1.54 -2.39
C VAL A 28 1.81 2.12 -3.78
N VAL A 29 1.65 3.44 -3.89
CA VAL A 29 1.44 4.13 -5.17
C VAL A 29 2.62 3.92 -6.12
N LEU A 30 3.86 3.99 -5.62
CA LEU A 30 5.07 3.75 -6.42
C LEU A 30 5.09 2.33 -7.01
N VAL A 31 4.85 1.32 -6.18
CA VAL A 31 4.83 -0.08 -6.64
C VAL A 31 3.69 -0.30 -7.64
N LEU A 32 2.50 0.25 -7.37
CA LEU A 32 1.35 0.13 -8.26
C LEU A 32 1.61 0.78 -9.63
N ALA A 33 2.21 1.97 -9.65
CA ALA A 33 2.58 2.66 -10.88
C ALA A 33 3.59 1.83 -11.70
N LEU A 34 4.63 1.29 -11.06
CA LEU A 34 5.59 0.40 -11.72
C LEU A 34 4.92 -0.88 -12.22
N THR A 35 3.95 -1.41 -11.48
CA THR A 35 3.19 -2.61 -11.87
C THR A 35 2.34 -2.34 -13.11
N MET A 36 1.65 -1.20 -13.14
CA MET A 36 0.89 -0.78 -14.33
C MET A 36 1.80 -0.70 -15.54
N VAL A 37 2.93 0.02 -15.44
CA VAL A 37 3.92 0.13 -16.53
C VAL A 37 4.40 -1.25 -16.99
N LYS A 38 4.69 -2.15 -16.04
CA LYS A 38 5.19 -3.49 -16.36
C LYS A 38 4.15 -4.34 -17.09
N VAL A 39 2.89 -4.31 -16.65
CA VAL A 39 1.80 -5.11 -17.23
C VAL A 39 1.38 -4.54 -18.59
N THR A 40 1.37 -3.23 -18.76
CA THR A 40 1.02 -2.59 -20.03
C THR A 40 2.18 -2.60 -21.05
N SER A 41 3.36 -3.07 -20.66
CA SER A 41 4.51 -3.16 -21.56
C SER A 41 4.34 -4.29 -22.57
N SER A 42 4.76 -4.05 -23.81
CA SER A 42 4.65 -5.00 -24.94
C SER A 42 5.41 -6.31 -24.73
N GLY A 43 6.38 -6.35 -23.82
CA GLY A 43 7.17 -7.55 -23.48
C GLY A 43 6.59 -8.41 -22.36
N PHE A 44 5.42 -8.08 -21.83
CA PHE A 44 4.80 -8.85 -20.75
C PHE A 44 4.17 -10.14 -21.30
N GLN A 45 4.72 -11.29 -20.89
CA GLN A 45 4.22 -12.62 -21.27
C GLN A 45 3.73 -13.33 -20.01
N PHE A 46 2.50 -13.84 -20.04
CA PHE A 46 2.02 -14.72 -18.98
C PHE A 46 2.70 -16.09 -19.12
N PRO A 47 3.31 -16.63 -18.06
CA PRO A 47 3.81 -17.99 -18.10
C PRO A 47 2.64 -18.94 -18.38
N GLN A 48 2.72 -19.66 -19.50
CA GLN A 48 1.77 -20.73 -19.80
C GLN A 48 1.95 -21.79 -18.72
N THR A 49 0.96 -21.96 -17.85
CA THR A 49 0.89 -23.12 -16.97
C THR A 49 0.83 -24.33 -17.88
N GLN A 50 1.92 -25.09 -17.97
CA GLN A 50 1.92 -26.39 -18.62
C GLN A 50 0.92 -27.24 -17.86
N GLY A 51 -0.30 -27.32 -18.38
CA GLY A 51 -1.24 -28.34 -17.95
C GLY A 51 -0.56 -29.66 -18.23
N THR A 52 -0.16 -30.35 -17.18
CA THR A 52 0.25 -31.74 -17.24
C THR A 52 -0.90 -32.49 -17.89
N GLN A 53 -0.72 -32.83 -19.15
CA GLN A 53 -1.64 -33.66 -19.92
C GLN A 53 -1.25 -35.10 -19.62
N ASP A 54 -1.79 -35.63 -18.51
CA ASP A 54 -1.82 -37.06 -18.19
C ASP A 54 -3.27 -37.56 -18.29
#